data_AF-A0A350JFG9-F1
#
_entry.id   AF-A0A350JFG9-F1
#
_cell.length_a   1.000
_cell.length_b   1.000
_cell.length_c   1.000
_cell.angle_alpha   90.00
_cell.angle_beta   90.00
_cell.angle_gamma   90.00
#
_symmetry.space_group_name_H-M   'P 1'
#
loop_
_entity.id
_entity.type
_entity.pdbx_description
1 polymer ?
#
loop_
_entity_poly.entity_id
_entity_poly.type
_entity_poly.pdbx_seq_one_letter_code
_entity_poly.pdbx_strand_id
1 'polypeptide(L)' 'GRFVAISYHSLEDRPIKHFFRSGNFNDKQDKDLYGNINRPLNPVGKVVVPSKEEIEMNPRARSAKMRIADKNSNG' A
#
# COMPACT_ATOMS: atom_id res chain seq x y z
N GLY A 1 -0.26 -2.96 14.98
CA GLY A 1 -0.78 -4.14 14.25
C GLY A 1 -0.64 -3.86 12.77
N ARG A 2 -0.20 -4.86 11.99
CA ARG A 2 0.15 -4.70 10.57
C ARG A 2 -0.98 -5.15 9.65
N PHE A 3 -1.25 -4.36 8.63
CA PHE A 3 -2.09 -4.70 7.50
C PHE A 3 -1.19 -4.95 6.28
N VAL A 4 -1.36 -6.11 5.65
CA VAL A 4 -0.60 -6.52 4.48
C VAL A 4 -1.57 -6.84 3.35
N ALA A 5 -1.35 -6.26 2.18
CA ALA A 5 -2.14 -6.54 0.99
C ALA A 5 -1.24 -6.92 -0.18
N ILE A 6 -1.65 -7.96 -0.91
CA ILE A 6 -1.00 -8.40 -2.14
C ILE A 6 -2.02 -8.25 -3.27
N SER A 7 -1.63 -7.56 -4.32
CA SER A 7 -2.45 -7.33 -5.52
C SER A 7 -1.70 -7.78 -6.76
N TYR A 8 -2.42 -8.32 -7.74
CA TYR A 8 -1.83 -8.74 -9.02
C TYR A 8 -2.22 -7.80 -10.16
N HIS A 9 -3.38 -7.15 -10.04
CA HIS A 9 -3.93 -6.30 -11.08
C HIS A 9 -3.90 -4.83 -10.65
N SER A 10 -3.67 -3.93 -11.61
CA SER A 10 -3.65 -2.49 -11.35
C SER A 10 -4.99 -1.96 -10.82
N LEU A 11 -6.10 -2.62 -11.15
CA LEU A 11 -7.44 -2.26 -10.64
C LEU A 11 -7.57 -2.53 -9.13
N GLU A 12 -6.89 -3.56 -8.61
CA GLU A 12 -6.84 -3.90 -7.18
C GLU A 12 -5.82 -3.02 -6.45
N ASP A 13 -4.64 -2.82 -7.04
CA ASP A 13 -3.54 -2.03 -6.46
C ASP A 13 -3.94 -0.55 -6.28
N ARG A 14 -4.74 0.01 -7.20
CA ARG A 14 -5.14 1.42 -7.17
C ARG A 14 -5.87 1.83 -5.89
N PRO A 15 -7.01 1.21 -5.50
CA PRO A 15 -7.70 1.57 -4.26
C PRO A 15 -6.86 1.32 -3.01
N ILE A 16 -6.05 0.25 -2.98
CA ILE A 16 -5.14 -0.03 -1.85
C ILE A 16 -4.10 1.08 -1.72
N LYS A 17 -3.47 1.46 -2.84
CA LYS A 17 -2.49 2.56 -2.89
C LYS A 17 -3.09 3.88 -2.42
N HIS A 18 -4.30 4.23 -2.88
CA HIS A 18 -4.98 5.45 -2.46
C HIS A 18 -5.27 5.42 -0.96
N PHE A 19 -5.83 4.33 -0.46
CA PHE A 19 -6.14 4.18 0.96
C PHE A 19 -4.90 4.33 1.86
N PHE A 20 -3.77 3.74 1.47
CA PHE A 20 -2.52 3.85 2.22
C PHE A 20 -1.91 5.26 2.15
N ARG A 21 -2.13 5.97 1.04
CA ARG A 21 -1.55 7.30 0.81
C ARG A 21 -2.37 8.40 1.48
N SER A 22 -3.68 8.38 1.28
CA SER A 22 -4.60 9.47 1.65
C SER A 22 -5.67 9.09 2.68
N GLY A 23 -5.74 7.82 3.09
CA GLY A 23 -6.78 7.33 4.01
C GLY A 23 -8.16 7.14 3.38
N ASN A 24 -8.29 7.36 2.06
CA ASN A 24 -9.53 7.15 1.31
C ASN A 24 -9.24 6.60 -0.09
N PHE A 25 -10.27 6.08 -0.77
CA PHE A 25 -10.14 5.50 -2.10
C PHE A 25 -10.03 6.54 -3.23
N ASN A 26 -10.28 7.81 -2.93
CA ASN A 26 -10.31 8.91 -3.91
C ASN A 26 -8.95 9.64 -4.04
N ASP A 27 -7.91 9.19 -3.34
CA ASP A 27 -6.57 9.81 -3.29
C ASP A 27 -6.57 11.28 -2.80
N LYS A 28 -7.61 11.69 -2.07
CA LYS A 28 -7.74 13.04 -1.52
C LYS A 28 -7.01 13.13 -0.20
N GLN A 29 -5.84 13.75 -0.16
CA GLN A 29 -5.09 13.92 1.08
C GLN A 29 -5.74 15.00 1.93
N ASP A 30 -6.22 14.63 3.11
CA ASP A 30 -6.57 15.57 4.15
C ASP A 30 -5.31 15.88 4.97
N LYS A 31 -4.95 17.17 5.04
CA LYS A 31 -3.74 17.64 5.70
C LYS A 31 -4.11 18.60 6.81
N ASP A 32 -3.50 18.41 7.97
CA ASP A 32 -3.61 19.38 9.06
C ASP A 32 -2.82 20.67 8.75
N LEU A 33 -2.94 21.65 9.64
CA LEU A 33 -2.21 22.93 9.59
C LEU A 33 -0.68 22.77 9.56
N TYR A 34 -0.16 21.60 9.97
CA TYR A 34 1.26 21.26 10.02
C TYR A 34 1.71 20.41 8.82
N GLY A 35 0.80 20.13 7.87
CA GLY A 35 1.08 19.34 6.67
C GLY A 35 1.08 17.83 6.89
N ASN A 36 0.71 17.34 8.08
CA ASN A 36 0.58 15.91 8.34
C ASN A 36 -0.68 15.38 7.64
N ILE A 37 -0.51 14.28 6.92
CA ILE A 37 -1.64 13.61 6.26
C ILE A 37 -2.40 12.82 7.31
N ASN A 38 -3.67 13.15 7.51
CA ASN A 38 -4.54 12.38 8.38
C ASN A 38 -4.98 11.11 7.66
N ARG A 39 -4.47 9.95 8.12
CA ARG A 39 -4.81 8.64 7.56
C ARG A 39 -4.85 7.57 8.67
N PRO A 40 -5.74 6.57 8.56
CA PRO A 40 -5.90 5.53 9.56
C PRO A 40 -4.75 4.51 9.57
N LEU A 41 -4.06 4.36 8.43
CA LEU A 41 -2.95 3.43 8.24
C LEU A 41 -1.70 4.19 7.78
N ASN A 42 -0.56 3.90 8.39
CA ASN A 42 0.73 4.42 7.98
C ASN A 42 1.45 3.39 7.10
N PRO A 43 1.69 3.65 5.80
CA PRO A 43 2.45 2.77 4.93
C PRO A 43 3.86 2.59 5.46
N VAL A 44 4.33 1.35 5.44
CA VAL A 44 5.64 0.92 5.92
C VAL A 44 6.50 0.56 4.72
N GLY A 45 7.57 1.32 4.52
CA GLY A 45 8.52 1.08 3.44
C GLY A 45 7.97 1.30 2.03
N LYS A 46 8.66 0.72 1.04
CA LYS A 46 8.27 0.75 -0.38
C LYS A 46 7.43 -0.48 -0.71
N VAL A 47 6.70 -0.42 -1.83
CA VAL A 47 6.03 -1.61 -2.38
C VAL A 47 7.07 -2.70 -2.65
N VAL A 48 6.78 -3.92 -2.20
CA VAL A 48 7.62 -5.08 -2.45
C VAL A 48 7.12 -5.75 -3.73
N VAL A 49 8.04 -6.00 -4.65
CA VAL A 49 7.82 -6.68 -5.93
C VAL A 49 8.64 -7.96 -5.94
N PRO A 50 8.19 -9.01 -6.64
CA PRO A 50 8.92 -10.28 -6.71
C PRO A 50 10.30 -10.09 -7.36
N SER A 51 11.25 -10.92 -6.95
CA SER A 51 12.57 -10.96 -7.58
C SER A 51 12.53 -11.63 -8.96
N LYS A 52 13.63 -11.55 -9.71
CA LYS A 52 13.72 -12.24 -11.00
C LYS A 52 13.65 -13.77 -10.83
N GLU A 53 14.33 -14.32 -9.82
CA GLU A 53 14.30 -15.76 -9.57
C GLU A 53 12.88 -16.24 -9.20
N GLU A 54 12.14 -15.43 -8.42
CA GLU A 54 10.77 -15.74 -8.03
C GLU A 54 9.81 -15.72 -9.24
N ILE A 55 10.04 -14.83 -10.20
CA ILE A 55 9.27 -14.78 -11.45
C ILE A 55 9.58 -15.99 -12.34
N GLU A 56 10.84 -16.46 -12.37
CA GLU A 56 11.23 -17.65 -13.14
C GLU A 56 10.60 -18.92 -12.54
N MET A 57 10.61 -19.06 -11.22
CA MET A 57 9.97 -20.19 -10.53
C MET A 57 8.44 -20.10 -10.56
N ASN A 58 7.88 -18.89 -10.54
CA ASN A 58 6.45 -18.64 -10.57
C ASN A 58 6.09 -17.46 -11.48
N PRO A 59 5.84 -17.70 -12.78
CA PRO A 59 5.49 -16.65 -13.73
C PRO A 59 4.24 -15.85 -13.36
N ARG A 60 3.33 -16.43 -12.56
CA ARG A 60 2.11 -15.73 -12.08
C ARG A 60 2.43 -14.65 -11.04
N ALA A 61 3.59 -14.74 -10.38
CA ALA A 61 4.02 -13.73 -9.42
C ALA A 61 4.41 -12.41 -10.11
N ARG A 62 4.75 -12.39 -11.40
CA ARG A 62 5.29 -11.23 -12.13
C ARG A 62 4.62 -9.88 -11.86
N SER A 63 3.30 -9.87 -11.67
CA SER A 63 2.52 -8.64 -11.45
C SER A 63 2.16 -8.39 -9.99
N ALA A 64 2.58 -9.28 -9.08
CA ALA A 64 2.33 -9.18 -7.66
C ALA A 64 3.01 -7.93 -7.08
N LYS A 65 2.24 -7.21 -6.27
CA LYS A 65 2.71 -6.06 -5.49
C LYS A 65 2.24 -6.27 -4.07
N MET A 66 3.18 -6.28 -3.13
CA MET A 66 2.89 -6.34 -1.71
C MET A 66 3.05 -4.96 -1.08
N ARG A 67 2.01 -4.52 -0.36
CA ARG A 67 2.01 -3.27 0.41
C ARG A 67 1.78 -3.58 1.88
N ILE A 68 2.52 -2.88 2.73
CA ILE A 68 2.45 -3.04 4.18
C ILE A 68 2.10 -1.69 4.78
N ALA A 69 1.19 -1.69 5.75
CA ALA A 69 0.91 -0.53 6.58
C ALA A 69 0.73 -0.95 8.03
N ASP A 70 1.07 -0.07 8.95
CA ASP A 70 0.81 -0.22 10.37
C ASP A 70 -0.38 0.65 10.77
N LYS A 71 -1.22 0.16 11.71
CA LYS A 71 -2.28 0.97 12.31
C LYS A 71 -1.65 2.22 12.92
N ASN A 72 -2.20 3.39 12.61
CA ASN A 72 -1.75 4.62 13.22
C ASN A 72 -2.05 4.54 14.73
N SER A 73 -1.01 4.39 15.55
CA SER A 73 -1.14 4.21 17.01
C SER A 73 -1.40 5.52 17.75
N ASN A 74 -1.46 6.65 17.04
CA ASN A 74 -1.73 7.97 17.61
C ASN A 74 -3.25 8.22 17.71
N GLY A 75 -3.93 7.34 18.44
CA GLY A 75 -5.32 7.51 18.88
C GLY A 75 -5.38 7.41 20.40
#